data_AF-A0A067JG86-F1
#
_entry.id   AF-A0A067JG86-F1
#
_cell.length_a   1.000
_cell.length_b   1.000
_cell.length_c   1.000
_cell.angle_alpha   90.00
_cell.angle_beta   90.00
_cell.angle_gamma   90.00
#
_symmetry.space_group_name_H-M   'P 1'
#
loop_
_entity.id
_entity.type
_entity.pdbx_description
1 polymer ?
#
loop_
_entity_poly.entity_id
_entity_poly.type
_entity_poly.pdbx_seq_one_letter_code
_entity_poly.pdbx_strand_id
1 'polypeptide(L)'
;MATPASGSSSDEEDSLSNTSSSLSFPQVLMNEQPPMEPKVEHPEDPFDDTPSDLNPDQPVPPRPTTGPCLKKVLAEFSSRFTGSLREWFFNGLSEYQQKQFLASATISTALVTIHNQFLGNYQLIFQQRKQEFFDRKCCSLKFRDLERHYQRMNHLYHEIGGFKDDNLKLTFIASLPQLIQPEVQRMCGTDIA
;
A
#
# COMPACT_ATOMS: atom_id res chain seq x y z
N MET A 1 -51.16 -5.55 44.88
CA MET A 1 -52.09 -4.41 45.04
C MET A 1 -51.27 -3.14 44.98
N ALA A 2 -51.68 -2.25 44.08
CA ALA A 2 -50.95 -1.05 43.68
C ALA A 2 -51.17 0.13 44.65
N THR A 3 -50.16 0.98 44.78
CA THR A 3 -50.30 2.39 45.14
C THR A 3 -49.27 3.17 44.30
N PRO A 4 -49.69 4.19 43.54
CA PRO A 4 -48.78 5.09 42.84
C PRO A 4 -48.56 6.37 43.66
N ALA A 5 -47.35 6.92 43.60
CA ALA A 5 -47.09 8.29 44.01
C ALA A 5 -46.59 9.06 42.78
N SER A 6 -47.44 9.97 42.29
CA SER A 6 -47.07 11.03 41.37
C SER A 6 -46.25 12.08 42.11
N GLY A 7 -45.12 12.49 41.52
CA GLY A 7 -44.33 13.64 41.92
C GLY A 7 -43.85 14.35 40.66
N SER A 8 -44.20 15.63 40.57
CA SER A 8 -44.17 16.49 39.38
C SER A 8 -42.80 17.13 39.14
N SER A 9 -42.49 17.35 37.85
CA SER A 9 -41.80 18.50 37.22
C SER A 9 -40.71 19.26 38.01
N SER A 10 -39.52 19.32 37.42
CA SER A 10 -38.70 20.54 37.37
C SER A 10 -37.84 20.50 36.12
N ASP A 11 -38.15 21.39 35.19
CA ASP A 11 -37.28 21.81 34.08
C ASP A 11 -36.01 22.44 34.65
N GLU A 12 -34.84 21.98 34.20
CA GLU A 12 -33.60 22.74 34.32
C GLU A 12 -32.92 22.66 32.93
N GLU A 13 -33.10 23.74 32.18
CA GLU A 13 -32.47 24.05 30.91
C GLU A 13 -30.98 24.36 31.14
N ASP A 14 -30.11 23.35 31.08
CA ASP A 14 -28.66 23.58 31.06
C ASP A 14 -28.18 23.89 29.63
N SER A 15 -28.36 25.17 29.29
CA SER A 15 -27.39 26.04 28.63
C SER A 15 -26.30 25.33 27.81
N LEU A 16 -26.61 25.08 26.53
CA LEU A 16 -25.62 24.79 25.50
C LEU A 16 -24.69 26.00 25.33
N SER A 17 -23.53 25.96 25.97
CA SER A 17 -22.40 26.83 25.65
C SER A 17 -21.81 26.40 24.31
N ASN A 18 -22.42 26.87 23.22
CA ASN A 18 -21.83 26.90 21.89
C ASN A 18 -20.62 27.85 21.90
N THR A 19 -19.43 27.34 22.18
CA THR A 19 -18.20 28.01 21.78
C THR A 19 -17.79 27.47 20.42
N SER A 20 -18.36 28.08 19.38
CA SER A 20 -17.86 27.97 18.00
C SER A 20 -16.45 28.52 17.95
N SER A 21 -15.45 27.65 17.94
CA SER A 21 -14.10 28.03 17.53
C SER A 21 -14.05 27.98 16.00
N SER A 22 -14.36 29.11 15.39
CA SER A 22 -14.17 29.35 13.96
C SER A 22 -12.68 29.38 13.64
N LEU A 23 -12.18 28.37 12.93
CA LEU A 23 -10.91 28.46 12.24
C LEU A 23 -11.12 29.33 10.99
N SER A 24 -10.84 30.62 11.15
CA SER A 24 -10.78 31.60 10.06
C SER A 24 -9.50 31.40 9.25
N PHE A 25 -9.61 30.70 8.12
CA PHE A 25 -8.61 30.75 7.07
C PHE A 25 -8.74 32.08 6.30
N PRO A 26 -7.66 32.85 6.07
CA PRO A 26 -7.73 34.02 5.22
C PRO A 26 -8.00 33.61 3.77
N GLN A 27 -9.17 34.03 3.25
CA GLN A 27 -9.44 34.09 1.82
C GLN A 27 -8.51 35.15 1.21
N VAL A 28 -7.43 34.72 0.57
CA VAL A 28 -6.65 35.60 -0.32
C VAL A 28 -7.14 35.37 -1.75
N LEU A 29 -7.64 36.47 -2.28
CA LEU A 29 -8.12 36.72 -3.62
C LEU A 29 -7.22 36.12 -4.71
N MET A 30 -7.84 35.43 -5.66
CA MET A 30 -7.31 35.11 -6.98
C MET A 30 -6.70 36.35 -7.64
N ASN A 31 -5.44 36.26 -8.09
CA ASN A 31 -4.95 36.72 -9.41
C ASN A 31 -3.41 36.68 -9.46
N GLU A 32 -2.79 35.58 -9.90
CA GLU A 32 -1.43 35.65 -10.48
C GLU A 32 -1.30 34.73 -11.70
N GLN A 33 -0.83 35.35 -12.77
CA GLN A 33 -0.62 34.85 -14.12
C GLN A 33 0.46 33.75 -14.13
N PRO A 34 0.38 32.72 -15.00
CA PRO A 34 1.40 31.68 -15.03
C PRO A 34 2.79 32.27 -15.33
N PRO A 35 3.87 31.84 -14.62
CA PRO A 35 5.21 32.31 -14.89
C PRO A 35 5.62 31.93 -16.32
N MET A 36 6.08 32.91 -17.10
CA MET A 36 6.68 32.64 -18.41
C MET A 36 7.87 31.70 -18.24
N GLU A 37 7.90 30.61 -19.01
CA GLU A 37 9.04 29.71 -19.07
C GLU A 37 10.30 30.50 -19.46
N PRO A 38 11.40 30.41 -18.69
CA PRO A 38 12.67 30.96 -19.12
C PRO A 38 13.16 30.16 -20.32
N LYS A 39 13.45 30.86 -21.42
CA LYS A 39 14.10 30.30 -22.60
C LYS A 39 15.54 29.93 -22.24
N VAL A 40 15.74 28.67 -21.82
CA VAL A 40 17.07 28.11 -21.58
C VAL A 40 17.67 27.73 -22.93
N GLU A 41 18.59 28.56 -23.42
CA GLU A 41 19.54 28.15 -24.46
C GLU A 41 20.30 26.92 -23.97
N HIS A 42 20.24 25.83 -24.73
CA HIS A 42 21.13 24.69 -24.54
C HIS A 42 22.55 25.12 -24.94
N PRO A 43 23.56 24.96 -24.09
CA PRO A 43 24.95 24.99 -24.52
C PRO A 43 25.16 23.88 -25.55
N GLU A 44 25.80 24.18 -26.68
CA GLU A 44 26.11 23.18 -27.69
C GLU A 44 26.99 22.07 -27.08
N ASP A 45 26.53 20.82 -27.25
CA ASP A 45 27.19 19.62 -26.74
C ASP A 45 28.47 19.37 -27.55
N PRO A 46 29.67 19.42 -26.94
CA PRO A 46 30.95 19.29 -27.67
C PRO A 46 31.23 17.91 -28.26
N PHE A 47 30.27 16.98 -28.23
CA PHE A 47 30.41 15.61 -28.72
C PHE A 47 29.46 15.24 -29.87
N ASP A 48 28.93 16.22 -30.60
CA ASP A 48 28.25 15.95 -31.88
C ASP A 48 29.26 15.84 -33.04
N ASP A 49 30.13 14.83 -32.98
CA ASP A 49 30.85 14.33 -34.15
C ASP A 49 30.00 13.23 -34.81
N THR A 50 28.87 13.61 -35.40
CA THR A 50 28.19 12.77 -36.39
C THR A 50 28.82 13.02 -37.76
N PRO A 51 29.50 12.04 -38.39
CA PRO A 51 29.89 12.18 -39.79
C PRO A 51 28.61 12.12 -40.63
N SER A 52 28.19 13.28 -41.13
CA SER A 52 27.10 13.41 -42.09
C SER A 52 27.56 12.94 -43.47
N ASP A 53 27.74 11.63 -43.63
CA ASP A 53 27.85 10.97 -44.94
C ASP A 53 27.56 9.48 -44.82
N LEU A 54 26.28 9.12 -44.72
CA LEU A 54 25.82 7.75 -44.92
C LEU A 54 24.77 7.71 -46.03
N ASN A 55 25.21 7.12 -47.15
CA ASN A 55 24.42 6.79 -48.32
C ASN A 55 23.22 5.88 -47.92
N PRO A 56 21.96 6.24 -48.25
CA PRO A 56 20.76 5.52 -47.79
C PRO A 56 20.53 4.13 -48.42
N ASP A 57 21.39 3.65 -49.33
CA ASP A 57 21.20 2.38 -50.05
C ASP A 57 22.09 1.20 -49.58
N GLN A 58 22.73 1.28 -48.41
CA GLN A 58 23.41 0.10 -47.84
C GLN A 58 22.45 -0.76 -46.98
N PRO A 59 22.31 -2.07 -47.27
CA PRO A 59 21.63 -2.98 -46.35
C PRO A 59 22.35 -2.95 -45.01
N VAL A 60 21.67 -2.50 -43.97
CA VAL A 60 22.17 -2.53 -42.59
C VAL A 60 22.57 -3.98 -42.28
N PRO A 61 23.84 -4.28 -41.96
CA PRO A 61 24.22 -5.63 -41.56
C PRO A 61 23.39 -5.99 -40.32
N PRO A 62 22.80 -7.21 -40.24
CA PRO A 62 21.98 -7.58 -39.10
C PRO A 62 22.82 -7.45 -37.83
N ARG A 63 22.42 -6.52 -36.96
CA ARG A 63 22.95 -6.42 -35.59
C ARG A 63 22.90 -7.84 -35.01
N PRO A 64 24.00 -8.40 -34.50
CA PRO A 64 23.92 -9.66 -33.79
C PRO A 64 23.08 -9.44 -32.54
N THR A 65 21.81 -9.78 -32.61
CA THR A 65 20.90 -9.87 -31.45
C THR A 65 21.24 -11.14 -30.64
N THR A 66 22.52 -11.39 -30.41
CA THR A 66 22.99 -12.44 -29.49
C THR A 66 23.06 -11.85 -28.08
N GLY A 67 21.90 -11.39 -27.60
CA GLY A 67 21.71 -11.22 -26.17
C GLY A 67 21.98 -12.57 -25.48
N PRO A 68 22.62 -12.58 -24.29
CA PRO A 68 22.86 -13.82 -23.56
C PRO A 68 21.52 -14.54 -23.34
N CYS A 69 21.48 -15.84 -23.65
CA CYS A 69 20.26 -16.61 -23.42
C CYS A 69 19.90 -16.56 -21.92
N LEU A 70 18.60 -16.43 -21.62
CA LEU A 70 18.10 -16.25 -20.25
C LEU A 70 18.68 -17.26 -19.26
N LYS A 71 18.85 -18.52 -19.68
CA LYS A 71 19.47 -19.57 -18.88
C LYS A 71 20.90 -19.24 -18.44
N LYS A 72 21.72 -18.65 -19.33
CA LYS A 72 23.08 -18.20 -18.98
C LYS A 72 23.04 -17.03 -18.01
N VAL A 73 22.12 -16.09 -18.20
CA VAL A 73 21.92 -14.96 -17.29
C VAL A 73 21.55 -15.46 -15.89
N LEU A 74 20.59 -16.40 -15.79
CA LEU A 74 20.17 -16.97 -14.52
C LEU A 74 21.27 -17.81 -13.85
N ALA A 75 22.10 -18.51 -14.62
CA ALA A 75 23.24 -19.24 -14.10
C ALA A 75 24.33 -18.32 -13.53
N GLU A 76 24.63 -17.22 -14.22
CA GLU A 76 25.56 -16.20 -13.72
C GLU A 76 24.97 -15.42 -12.53
N PHE A 77 23.66 -15.21 -12.52
CA PHE A 77 22.97 -14.61 -11.38
C PHE A 77 23.03 -15.49 -10.14
N SER A 78 22.77 -16.80 -10.27
CA SER A 78 22.82 -17.73 -9.15
C SER A 78 24.24 -18.04 -8.68
N SER A 79 25.24 -17.99 -9.57
CA SER A 79 26.66 -18.15 -9.18
C SER A 79 27.13 -17.05 -8.21
N ARG A 80 26.49 -15.88 -8.25
CA ARG A 80 26.77 -14.71 -7.40
C ARG A 80 25.99 -14.72 -6.08
N PHE A 81 25.16 -15.72 -5.81
CA PHE A 81 24.47 -15.81 -4.54
C PHE A 81 25.46 -15.94 -3.37
N THR A 82 25.18 -15.22 -2.29
CA THR A 82 25.97 -15.22 -1.06
C THR A 82 25.06 -15.43 0.16
N GLY A 83 25.65 -15.77 1.31
CA GLY A 83 24.93 -15.97 2.57
C GLY A 83 23.80 -17.00 2.47
N SER A 84 22.66 -16.69 3.10
CA SER A 84 21.48 -17.58 3.14
C SER A 84 20.90 -17.91 1.77
N LEU A 85 21.04 -17.00 0.78
CA LEU A 85 20.57 -17.24 -0.59
C LEU A 85 21.41 -18.33 -1.27
N ARG A 86 22.72 -18.34 -1.03
CA ARG A 86 23.64 -19.38 -1.52
C ARG A 86 23.32 -20.72 -0.88
N GLU A 87 23.18 -20.73 0.45
CA GLU A 87 22.87 -21.95 1.20
C GLU A 87 21.56 -22.57 0.75
N TRP A 88 20.50 -21.76 0.61
CA TRP A 88 19.24 -22.21 0.06
C TRP A 88 19.40 -22.79 -1.35
N PHE A 89 20.05 -22.06 -2.26
CA PHE A 89 20.09 -22.46 -3.67
C PHE A 89 20.95 -23.71 -3.93
N PHE A 90 22.15 -23.77 -3.34
CA PHE A 90 23.10 -24.86 -3.62
C PHE A 90 22.96 -26.06 -2.69
N ASN A 91 22.57 -25.84 -1.43
CA ASN A 91 22.49 -26.90 -0.42
C ASN A 91 21.04 -27.27 -0.07
N GLY A 92 20.11 -26.32 -0.17
CA GLY A 92 18.70 -26.52 0.20
C GLY A 92 17.83 -27.04 -0.95
N LEU A 93 18.09 -26.64 -2.18
CA LEU A 93 17.35 -27.11 -3.35
C LEU A 93 17.94 -28.40 -3.91
N SER A 94 17.07 -29.33 -4.30
CA SER A 94 17.46 -30.49 -5.10
C SER A 94 17.96 -30.09 -6.49
N GLU A 95 18.74 -30.95 -7.14
CA GLU A 95 19.25 -30.71 -8.49
C GLU A 95 18.12 -30.45 -9.50
N TYR A 96 16.98 -31.14 -9.35
CA TYR A 96 15.79 -30.91 -10.17
C TYR A 96 15.25 -29.48 -9.97
N GLN A 97 15.13 -29.01 -8.73
CA GLN A 97 14.63 -27.66 -8.44
C GLN A 97 15.59 -26.58 -8.94
N GLN A 98 16.90 -26.79 -8.81
CA GLN A 98 17.91 -25.88 -9.38
C GLN A 98 17.79 -25.81 -10.91
N LYS A 99 17.62 -26.96 -11.58
CA LYS A 99 17.38 -27.01 -13.04
C LYS A 99 16.09 -26.30 -13.43
N GLN A 100 15.01 -26.47 -12.67
CA GLN A 100 13.75 -25.78 -12.91
C GLN A 100 13.89 -24.26 -12.75
N PHE A 101 14.62 -23.79 -11.73
CA PHE A 101 14.93 -22.37 -11.56
C PHE A 101 15.69 -21.80 -12.77
N LEU A 102 16.73 -22.49 -13.24
CA LEU A 102 17.52 -22.09 -14.41
C LEU A 102 16.75 -22.19 -15.73
N ALA A 103 15.70 -23.02 -15.77
CA ALA A 103 14.79 -23.16 -16.90
C ALA A 103 13.59 -22.20 -16.86
N SER A 104 13.58 -21.23 -15.93
CA SER A 104 12.52 -20.23 -15.83
C SER A 104 12.30 -19.50 -17.16
N ALA A 105 11.03 -19.32 -17.55
CA ALA A 105 10.66 -18.67 -18.81
C ALA A 105 11.00 -17.17 -18.84
N THR A 106 11.04 -16.52 -17.67
CA THR A 106 11.39 -15.10 -17.54
C THR A 106 12.21 -14.85 -16.27
N ILE A 107 12.94 -13.73 -16.22
CA ILE A 107 13.63 -13.26 -15.01
C ILE A 107 12.62 -13.01 -13.88
N SER A 108 11.46 -12.43 -14.20
CA SER A 108 10.39 -12.16 -13.23
C SER A 108 9.96 -13.43 -12.50
N THR A 109 9.77 -14.54 -13.24
CA THR A 109 9.43 -15.83 -12.64
C THR A 109 10.50 -16.32 -11.66
N ALA A 110 11.79 -16.21 -12.02
CA ALA A 110 12.89 -16.59 -11.14
C ALA A 110 12.94 -15.73 -9.86
N LEU A 111 12.73 -14.41 -10.00
CA LEU A 111 12.66 -13.51 -8.85
C LEU A 111 11.45 -13.81 -7.95
N VAL A 112 10.30 -14.16 -8.53
CA VAL A 112 9.12 -14.60 -7.78
C VAL A 112 9.41 -15.89 -7.00
N THR A 113 10.18 -16.84 -7.56
CA THR A 113 10.61 -18.04 -6.83
C THR A 113 11.44 -17.69 -5.60
N ILE A 114 12.40 -16.77 -5.74
CA ILE A 114 13.22 -16.30 -4.61
C ILE A 114 12.33 -15.59 -3.59
N HIS A 115 11.50 -14.65 -4.04
CA HIS A 115 10.59 -13.90 -3.19
C HIS A 115 9.71 -14.84 -2.35
N ASN A 116 9.08 -15.83 -2.99
CA ASN A 116 8.19 -16.76 -2.32
C ASN A 116 8.92 -17.66 -1.31
N GLN A 117 10.18 -18.00 -1.55
CA GLN A 117 10.96 -18.80 -0.61
C GLN A 117 11.24 -18.05 0.69
N PHE A 118 11.61 -16.77 0.61
CA PHE A 118 12.08 -16.00 1.76
C PHE A 118 10.98 -15.19 2.43
N LEU A 119 10.05 -14.65 1.64
CA LEU A 119 8.99 -13.76 2.10
C LEU A 119 7.61 -14.44 2.08
N GLY A 120 7.52 -15.66 1.53
CA GLY A 120 6.26 -16.36 1.35
C GLY A 120 5.46 -15.85 0.15
N ASN A 121 4.35 -16.52 -0.12
CA ASN A 121 3.43 -16.11 -1.17
C ASN A 121 2.66 -14.86 -0.72
N TYR A 122 3.02 -13.70 -1.28
CA TYR A 122 2.39 -12.43 -0.96
C TYR A 122 0.87 -12.46 -1.12
N GLN A 123 0.35 -13.12 -2.16
CA GLN A 123 -1.11 -13.20 -2.38
C GLN A 123 -1.79 -13.99 -1.26
N LEU A 124 -1.19 -15.10 -0.82
CA LEU A 124 -1.74 -15.88 0.30
C LEU A 124 -1.69 -15.08 1.61
N ILE A 125 -0.57 -14.43 1.91
CA ILE A 125 -0.39 -13.61 3.10
C ILE A 125 -1.38 -12.44 3.09
N PHE A 126 -1.50 -11.75 1.96
CA PHE A 126 -2.45 -10.65 1.79
C PHE A 126 -3.90 -11.10 2.03
N GLN A 127 -4.32 -12.23 1.46
CA GLN A 127 -5.65 -12.78 1.70
C GLN A 127 -5.86 -13.16 3.16
N GLN A 128 -4.84 -13.73 3.81
CA GLN A 128 -4.89 -14.05 5.23
C GLN A 128 -5.04 -12.78 6.10
N ARG A 129 -4.29 -11.71 5.80
CA ARG A 129 -4.41 -10.42 6.49
C ARG A 129 -5.77 -9.77 6.28
N LYS A 130 -6.29 -9.86 5.05
CA LYS A 130 -7.64 -9.39 4.73
C LYS A 130 -8.69 -10.14 5.56
N GLN A 131 -8.62 -11.47 5.59
CA GLN A 131 -9.51 -12.26 6.43
C GLN A 131 -9.36 -11.92 7.92
N GLU A 132 -8.13 -11.79 8.42
CA GLU A 132 -7.86 -11.38 9.80
C GLU A 132 -8.53 -10.05 10.15
N PHE A 133 -8.54 -9.08 9.23
CA PHE A 133 -9.21 -7.80 9.41
C PHE A 133 -10.73 -7.94 9.56
N PHE A 134 -11.38 -8.75 8.70
CA PHE A 134 -12.84 -8.94 8.73
C PHE A 134 -13.30 -9.76 9.95
N ASP A 135 -12.52 -10.77 10.34
CA ASP A 135 -12.86 -11.70 11.41
C ASP A 135 -12.55 -11.13 12.81
N ARG A 136 -11.69 -10.12 12.90
CA ARG A 136 -11.27 -9.53 14.18
C ARG A 136 -12.42 -8.76 14.82
N LYS A 137 -12.71 -9.09 16.08
CA LYS A 137 -13.71 -8.43 16.92
C LYS A 137 -13.11 -8.03 18.28
N CYS A 138 -13.61 -6.93 18.84
CA CYS A 138 -13.36 -6.52 20.21
C CYS A 138 -14.64 -6.71 21.03
N CYS A 139 -14.53 -7.45 22.12
CA CYS A 139 -15.66 -7.75 23.02
C CYS A 139 -15.52 -7.04 24.38
N SER A 140 -14.53 -6.15 24.55
CA SER A 140 -14.23 -5.46 25.80
C SER A 140 -14.49 -3.97 25.67
N LEU A 141 -15.10 -3.37 26.69
CA LEU A 141 -15.26 -1.91 26.82
C LEU A 141 -14.11 -1.25 27.58
N LYS A 142 -13.10 -2.02 28.00
CA LYS A 142 -11.94 -1.46 28.70
C LYS A 142 -11.07 -0.69 27.72
N PHE A 143 -10.71 0.55 28.06
CA PHE A 143 -9.88 1.43 27.25
C PHE A 143 -8.62 0.74 26.70
N ARG A 144 -7.86 0.03 27.54
CA ARG A 144 -6.64 -0.68 27.11
C ARG A 144 -6.89 -1.74 26.03
N ASP A 145 -8.04 -2.41 26.08
CA ASP A 145 -8.37 -3.45 25.10
C ASP A 145 -8.87 -2.82 23.78
N LEU A 146 -9.63 -1.72 23.87
CA LEU A 146 -10.05 -0.92 22.72
C LEU A 146 -8.84 -0.31 22.00
N GLU A 147 -7.89 0.28 22.73
CA GLU A 147 -6.67 0.86 22.16
C GLU A 147 -5.84 -0.20 21.44
N ARG A 148 -5.61 -1.35 22.08
CA ARG A 148 -4.90 -2.47 21.46
C ARG A 148 -5.62 -2.98 20.20
N HIS A 149 -6.95 -3.03 20.23
CA HIS A 149 -7.75 -3.44 19.07
C HIS A 149 -7.64 -2.41 17.94
N TYR A 150 -7.74 -1.12 18.25
CA TYR A 150 -7.56 -0.03 17.28
C TYR A 150 -6.20 -0.11 16.61
N GLN A 151 -5.11 -0.23 17.37
CA GLN A 151 -3.75 -0.34 16.82
C GLN A 151 -3.61 -1.53 15.87
N ARG A 152 -4.16 -2.70 16.23
CA ARG A 152 -4.11 -3.89 15.38
C ARG A 152 -4.95 -3.74 14.12
N MET A 153 -6.16 -3.21 14.26
CA MET A 153 -7.05 -2.94 13.11
C MET A 153 -6.43 -1.90 12.17
N ASN A 154 -5.83 -0.85 12.70
CA ASN A 154 -5.17 0.20 11.92
C ASN A 154 -3.96 -0.37 11.16
N HIS A 155 -3.15 -1.20 11.81
CA HIS A 155 -2.04 -1.87 11.15
C HIS A 155 -2.52 -2.74 9.97
N LEU A 156 -3.52 -3.60 10.21
CA LEU A 156 -4.11 -4.44 9.16
C LEU A 156 -4.74 -3.60 8.04
N TYR A 157 -5.41 -2.49 8.36
CA TYR A 157 -6.00 -1.57 7.40
C TYR A 157 -4.96 -1.06 6.39
N HIS A 158 -3.76 -0.70 6.86
CA HIS A 158 -2.68 -0.27 5.96
C HIS A 158 -2.06 -1.43 5.18
N GLU A 159 -1.86 -2.60 5.79
CA GLU A 159 -1.33 -3.79 5.11
C GLU A 159 -2.22 -4.25 3.94
N ILE A 160 -3.55 -4.17 4.11
CA ILE A 160 -4.50 -4.60 3.07
C ILE A 160 -4.82 -3.50 2.05
N GLY A 161 -4.16 -2.33 2.15
CA GLY A 161 -4.34 -1.20 1.24
C GLY A 161 -5.68 -0.48 1.43
N GLY A 162 -6.12 -0.32 2.68
CA GLY A 162 -7.48 0.10 3.00
C GLY A 162 -7.87 1.51 2.56
N PHE A 163 -6.89 2.35 2.19
CA PHE A 163 -7.13 3.63 1.54
C PHE A 163 -7.83 3.51 0.16
N LYS A 164 -7.90 2.30 -0.40
CA LYS A 164 -8.59 2.01 -1.67
C LYS A 164 -10.05 1.56 -1.48
N ASP A 165 -10.48 1.29 -0.26
CA ASP A 165 -11.81 0.74 0.05
C ASP A 165 -12.41 1.42 1.27
N ASP A 166 -13.31 2.38 1.02
CA ASP A 166 -13.99 3.14 2.05
C ASP A 166 -14.89 2.29 2.95
N ASN A 167 -15.31 1.10 2.49
CA ASN A 167 -16.16 0.19 3.28
C ASN A 167 -15.40 -0.45 4.45
N LEU A 168 -14.07 -0.42 4.44
CA LEU A 168 -13.27 -0.97 5.54
C LEU A 168 -13.43 -0.15 6.82
N LYS A 169 -13.80 1.13 6.74
CA LYS A 169 -14.18 1.94 7.91
C LYS A 169 -15.42 1.36 8.59
N LEU A 170 -16.42 0.96 7.81
CA LEU A 170 -17.63 0.31 8.34
C LEU A 170 -17.31 -1.05 8.97
N THR A 171 -16.40 -1.80 8.36
CA THR A 171 -15.90 -3.07 8.94
C THR A 171 -15.20 -2.84 10.28
N PHE A 172 -14.38 -1.78 10.39
CA PHE A 172 -13.78 -1.38 11.66
C PHE A 172 -14.85 -1.04 12.71
N ILE A 173 -15.87 -0.26 12.37
CA ILE A 173 -16.97 0.03 13.31
C ILE A 173 -17.66 -1.27 13.74
N ALA A 174 -17.98 -2.16 12.80
CA ALA A 174 -18.58 -3.47 13.07
C ALA A 174 -17.65 -4.45 13.83
N SER A 175 -16.39 -4.08 14.04
CA SER A 175 -15.45 -4.85 14.86
C SER A 175 -15.49 -4.49 16.35
N LEU A 176 -16.08 -3.34 16.70
CA LEU A 176 -16.16 -2.85 18.08
C LEU A 176 -17.34 -3.47 18.85
N PRO A 177 -17.38 -3.37 20.19
CA PRO A 177 -18.56 -3.76 20.97
C PRO A 177 -19.81 -2.99 20.53
N GLN A 178 -20.94 -3.70 20.38
CA GLN A 178 -22.20 -3.13 19.85
C GLN A 178 -22.65 -1.85 20.57
N LEU A 179 -22.38 -1.74 21.88
CA LEU A 179 -22.76 -0.58 22.69
C LEU A 179 -22.14 0.74 22.21
N ILE A 180 -20.94 0.71 21.63
CA ILE A 180 -20.22 1.92 21.20
C ILE A 180 -20.26 2.16 19.69
N GLN A 181 -20.72 1.19 18.90
CA GLN A 181 -20.73 1.31 17.43
C GLN A 181 -21.53 2.52 16.93
N PRO A 182 -22.75 2.83 17.44
CA PRO A 182 -23.53 3.96 16.93
C PRO A 182 -22.83 5.30 17.18
N GLU A 183 -22.16 5.42 18.34
CA GLU A 183 -21.46 6.65 18.69
C GLU A 183 -20.22 6.85 17.84
N VAL A 184 -19.41 5.80 17.66
CA VAL A 184 -18.24 5.86 16.77
C VAL A 184 -18.67 6.13 15.32
N GLN A 185 -19.78 5.56 14.87
CA GLN A 185 -20.34 5.84 13.55
C GLN A 185 -20.75 7.31 13.41
N ARG A 186 -21.34 7.91 14.45
CA ARG A 186 -21.70 9.34 14.45
C ARG A 186 -20.47 10.24 14.36
N MET A 187 -19.40 9.90 15.08
CA MET A 187 -18.13 10.64 15.04
C MET A 187 -17.40 10.51 13.70
N CYS A 188 -17.47 9.34 13.06
CA CYS A 188 -16.86 9.10 11.74
C CYS A 188 -17.75 9.57 10.57
N GLY A 189 -19.05 9.74 10.81
CA GLY A 189 -20.07 9.99 9.79
C GLY A 189 -20.14 11.42 9.27
N THR A 190 -19.30 12.33 9.76
CA THR A 190 -19.25 13.72 9.24
C THR A 190 -18.56 13.84 7.88
N ASP A 191 -17.92 12.77 7.36
CA ASP A 191 -17.24 12.75 6.05
C ASP A 191 -17.81 11.69 5.07
N ILE A 192 -19.04 11.21 5.27
CA ILE A 192 -19.73 10.31 4.33
C ILE A 192 -21.00 11.01 3.84
N ALA A 193 -20.84 11.99 2.95
CA ALA A 193 -21.91 12.58 2.14
C ALA A 193 -21.36 12.96 0.76
#